data_AF-A0A139NYW8-F1
#
_entry.id   AF-A0A139NYW8-F1
#
_cell.length_a   1.000
_cell.length_b   1.000
_cell.length_c   1.000
_cell.angle_alpha   90.00
_cell.angle_beta   90.00
_cell.angle_gamma   90.00
#
_symmetry.space_group_name_H-M   'P 1'
#
loop_
_entity.id
_entity.type
_entity.pdbx_description
1 polymer ?
#
loop_
_entity_poly.entity_id
_entity_poly.type
_entity_poly.pdbx_seq_one_letter_code
_entity_poly.pdbx_strand_id
1 'polypeptide(L)'
;MQDHITLDKIDFWEESVQIDGKKHALVNGCFQTVCPDNPKKLSSAEAEAVDSLLESFQHSIKLAEHIAFLMNKGSMYKIYNNHLLFHGCIPLEASGDFQPLQIHQAQYAGRELLDFFEYHIRQAAKDPSVGDDFSTDLIWYCWNGKLSPLFGKKKMTTLERYFIDDRATHKEAENPYFSYRKSEKICRLILEEFGLFSEESRIVNGHTPVKTTKGESPIRGQGLLFVIDGGLCEAYQKKTGTAGYSLLNNSYGFQLVTHQPFQDVAKAVESPFAHTSLKKVIEHVEQRTLIKSTTIGQTLLRQQQELFALLHEYYDY
;
A
#
# COMPACT_ATOMS: atom_id res chain seq x y z
N MET A 1 8.84 -14.85 9.45
CA MET A 1 9.92 -14.01 8.88
C MET A 1 11.32 -14.66 8.96
N GLN A 2 11.45 -15.94 9.30
CA GLN A 2 12.76 -16.61 9.48
C GLN A 2 13.60 -16.71 8.19
N ASP A 3 12.98 -16.57 7.02
CA ASP A 3 13.63 -16.64 5.71
C ASP A 3 14.44 -15.37 5.36
N HIS A 4 14.30 -14.27 6.11
CA HIS A 4 15.07 -13.06 5.87
C HIS A 4 16.53 -13.23 6.29
N ILE A 5 17.43 -12.59 5.55
CA ILE A 5 18.84 -12.52 5.93
C ILE A 5 18.99 -11.41 6.95
N THR A 6 19.51 -11.79 8.10
CA THR A 6 19.82 -10.92 9.23
C THR A 6 21.30 -11.05 9.54
N LEU A 7 21.84 -10.14 10.36
CA LEU A 7 23.27 -10.09 10.65
C LEU A 7 23.80 -11.40 11.26
N ASP A 8 22.96 -12.18 11.93
CA ASP A 8 23.30 -13.51 12.47
C ASP A 8 23.57 -14.59 11.42
N LYS A 9 23.27 -14.34 10.14
CA LYS A 9 23.56 -15.26 9.04
C LYS A 9 24.85 -14.94 8.30
N ILE A 10 25.55 -13.87 8.69
CA ILE A 10 26.82 -13.46 8.09
C ILE A 10 27.97 -14.19 8.78
N ASP A 11 28.84 -14.79 7.99
CA ASP A 11 30.18 -15.16 8.42
C ASP A 11 31.07 -13.93 8.31
N PHE A 12 31.35 -13.30 9.46
CA PHE A 12 32.18 -12.09 9.53
C PHE A 12 33.67 -12.37 9.32
N TRP A 13 34.13 -13.61 9.48
CA TRP A 13 35.53 -14.00 9.27
C TRP A 13 35.81 -14.25 7.79
N GLU A 14 34.90 -14.94 7.12
CA GLU A 14 34.99 -15.20 5.68
C GLU A 14 34.35 -14.11 4.81
N GLU A 15 33.78 -13.06 5.45
CA GLU A 15 33.02 -11.97 4.83
C GLU A 15 32.01 -12.50 3.80
N SER A 16 31.14 -13.42 4.24
CA SER A 16 30.23 -14.12 3.34
C SER A 16 28.89 -14.46 3.98
N VAL A 17 27.89 -14.79 3.18
CA VAL A 17 26.56 -15.18 3.65
C VAL A 17 26.00 -16.33 2.81
N GLN A 18 25.25 -17.23 3.46
CA GLN A 18 24.56 -18.33 2.80
C GLN A 18 23.14 -17.92 2.40
N ILE A 19 22.84 -18.01 1.10
CA ILE A 19 21.51 -17.71 0.53
C ILE A 19 21.09 -18.87 -0.35
N ASP A 20 19.92 -19.44 -0.09
CA ASP A 20 19.35 -20.54 -0.88
C ASP A 20 20.37 -21.69 -1.13
N GLY A 21 21.19 -21.99 -0.12
CA GLY A 21 22.23 -23.04 -0.18
C GLY A 21 23.51 -22.67 -0.94
N LYS A 22 23.68 -21.40 -1.32
CA LYS A 22 24.88 -20.88 -1.98
C LYS A 22 25.60 -19.87 -1.11
N LYS A 23 26.93 -19.96 -1.08
CA LYS A 23 27.80 -19.00 -0.41
C LYS A 23 28.02 -17.79 -1.33
N HIS A 24 27.78 -16.60 -0.81
CA HIS A 24 28.01 -15.33 -1.50
C HIS A 24 29.02 -14.51 -0.70
N ALA A 25 30.07 -14.03 -1.37
CA ALA A 25 30.99 -13.06 -0.77
C ALA A 25 30.28 -11.71 -0.60
N LEU A 26 30.54 -11.05 0.53
CA LEU A 26 30.05 -9.72 0.81
C LEU A 26 30.92 -8.67 0.13
N VAL A 27 30.28 -7.63 -0.40
CA VAL A 27 30.94 -6.45 -0.97
C VAL A 27 30.57 -5.22 -0.14
N ASN A 28 31.49 -4.25 -0.04
CA ASN A 28 31.29 -3.02 0.73
C ASN A 28 30.91 -3.26 2.21
N GLY A 29 31.53 -4.26 2.85
CA GLY A 29 31.25 -4.58 4.24
C GLY A 29 31.48 -3.39 5.18
N CYS A 30 30.47 -3.07 5.99
CA CYS A 30 30.53 -2.02 7.01
C CYS A 30 30.09 -2.55 8.39
N PHE A 31 30.62 -3.71 8.76
CA PHE A 31 30.22 -4.44 9.97
C PHE A 31 31.23 -4.32 11.13
N GLN A 32 32.07 -3.27 11.13
CA GLN A 32 33.18 -3.13 12.07
C GLN A 32 32.73 -3.05 13.54
N THR A 33 31.51 -2.56 13.78
CA THR A 33 30.93 -2.42 15.13
C THR A 33 30.06 -3.60 15.53
N VAL A 34 29.79 -4.55 14.63
CA VAL A 34 28.93 -5.71 14.88
C VAL A 34 29.70 -6.73 15.73
N CYS A 35 29.11 -7.16 16.85
CA CYS A 35 29.63 -8.25 17.66
C CYS A 35 29.24 -9.60 17.04
N PRO A 36 30.18 -10.44 16.56
CA PRO A 36 29.83 -11.71 15.92
C PRO A 36 29.08 -12.70 16.82
N ASP A 37 29.38 -12.68 18.13
CA ASP A 37 28.71 -13.55 19.12
C ASP A 37 27.28 -13.11 19.45
N ASN A 38 26.97 -11.83 19.21
CA ASN A 38 25.61 -11.31 19.34
C ASN A 38 25.36 -10.16 18.34
N PRO A 39 25.11 -10.48 17.06
CA PRO A 39 25.02 -9.47 16.00
C PRO A 39 23.83 -8.51 16.13
N LYS A 40 22.91 -8.79 17.05
CA LYS A 40 21.73 -7.94 17.33
C LYS A 40 21.99 -6.91 18.43
N LYS A 41 23.10 -7.05 19.17
CA LYS A 41 23.42 -6.15 20.27
C LYS A 41 24.07 -4.88 19.73
N LEU A 42 23.45 -3.74 20.04
CA LEU A 42 24.03 -2.43 19.81
C LEU A 42 25.17 -2.18 20.82
N SER A 43 26.25 -1.58 20.35
CA SER A 43 27.22 -0.92 21.23
C SER A 43 26.58 0.27 21.95
N SER A 44 27.20 0.77 23.02
CA SER A 44 26.67 1.93 23.76
C SER A 44 26.49 3.16 22.86
N ALA A 45 27.41 3.39 21.92
CA ALA A 45 27.33 4.51 20.99
C ALA A 45 26.22 4.34 19.95
N GLU A 46 26.01 3.12 19.46
CA GLU A 46 24.90 2.83 18.54
C GLU A 46 23.54 2.92 19.25
N ALA A 47 23.45 2.46 20.49
CA ALA A 47 22.25 2.59 21.31
C ALA A 47 21.91 4.07 21.53
N GLU A 48 22.88 4.89 21.94
CA GLU A 48 22.68 6.34 22.10
C GLU A 48 22.23 7.01 20.80
N ALA A 49 22.81 6.63 19.66
CA ALA A 49 22.39 7.15 18.35
C ALA A 49 20.95 6.74 17.98
N VAL A 50 20.58 5.49 18.22
CA VAL A 50 19.22 4.99 17.98
C VAL A 50 18.22 5.68 18.91
N ASP A 51 18.53 5.78 20.21
CA ASP A 51 17.68 6.43 21.21
C ASP A 51 17.46 7.91 20.86
N SER A 52 18.51 8.62 20.44
CA SER A 52 18.41 10.02 19.99
C SER A 52 17.52 10.17 18.76
N LEU A 53 17.60 9.25 17.80
CA LEU A 53 16.71 9.23 16.64
C LEU A 53 15.26 8.96 17.07
N LEU A 54 15.03 7.94 17.90
CA LEU A 54 13.71 7.62 18.42
C LEU A 54 13.08 8.81 19.13
N GLU A 55 13.82 9.47 20.03
CA GLU A 55 13.39 10.68 20.73
C GLU A 55 13.00 11.79 19.76
N SER A 56 13.82 12.05 18.74
CA SER A 56 13.55 13.06 17.72
C SER A 56 12.27 12.79 16.93
N PHE A 57 12.04 11.54 16.51
CA PHE A 57 10.85 11.16 15.76
C PHE A 57 9.59 11.13 16.64
N GLN A 58 9.67 10.54 17.84
CA GLN A 58 8.53 10.37 18.74
C GLN A 58 8.03 11.70 19.33
N HIS A 59 8.92 12.67 19.57
CA HIS A 59 8.55 13.99 20.08
C HIS A 59 8.36 15.06 18.99
N SER A 60 8.45 14.68 17.72
CA SER A 60 8.15 15.60 16.61
C SER A 60 6.65 15.91 16.55
N ILE A 61 6.28 17.13 16.95
CA ILE A 61 4.89 17.62 16.92
C ILE A 61 4.26 17.44 15.54
N LYS A 62 4.98 17.81 14.47
CA LYS A 62 4.47 17.71 13.10
C LYS A 62 4.24 16.26 12.68
N LEU A 63 5.14 15.35 13.07
CA LEU A 63 4.96 13.94 12.74
C LEU A 63 3.78 13.36 13.51
N ALA A 64 3.65 13.68 14.79
CA ALA A 64 2.53 13.27 15.62
C ALA A 64 1.18 13.75 15.02
N GLU A 65 1.09 14.99 14.55
CA GLU A 65 -0.11 15.52 13.87
C GLU A 65 -0.43 14.74 12.59
N HIS A 66 0.58 14.44 11.75
CA HIS A 66 0.38 13.66 10.54
C HIS A 66 -0.08 12.23 10.84
N ILE A 67 0.56 11.55 11.80
CA ILE A 67 0.17 10.20 12.21
C ILE A 67 -1.24 10.21 12.81
N ALA A 68 -1.57 11.17 13.68
CA ALA A 68 -2.91 11.31 14.24
C ALA A 68 -3.97 11.52 13.16
N PHE A 69 -3.69 12.32 12.14
CA PHE A 69 -4.57 12.48 10.99
C PHE A 69 -4.78 11.16 10.24
N LEU A 70 -3.70 10.41 9.95
CA LEU A 70 -3.78 9.11 9.30
C LEU A 70 -4.55 8.09 10.15
N MET A 71 -4.36 8.07 11.45
CA MET A 71 -5.11 7.17 12.35
C MET A 71 -6.59 7.55 12.43
N ASN A 72 -6.94 8.84 12.35
CA ASN A 72 -8.32 9.32 12.39
C ASN A 72 -9.06 9.10 11.06
N LYS A 73 -8.40 9.32 9.92
CA LYS A 73 -9.04 9.34 8.59
C LYS A 73 -8.64 8.19 7.66
N GLY A 74 -7.49 7.59 7.91
CA GLY A 74 -6.97 6.46 7.15
C GLY A 74 -7.62 5.14 7.54
N SER A 75 -7.48 4.18 6.64
CA SER A 75 -7.95 2.80 6.75
C SER A 75 -7.20 1.94 5.74
N MET A 76 -7.04 0.64 6.01
CA MET A 76 -6.41 -0.32 5.10
C MET A 76 -7.10 -0.40 3.72
N TYR A 77 -8.41 -0.16 3.69
CA TYR A 77 -9.20 0.01 2.48
C TYR A 77 -10.38 0.95 2.76
N LYS A 78 -10.97 1.48 1.70
CA LYS A 78 -12.15 2.33 1.77
C LYS A 78 -13.14 1.95 0.69
N ILE A 79 -14.40 1.75 1.09
CA ILE A 79 -15.51 1.68 0.15
C ILE A 79 -16.12 3.08 0.07
N TYR A 80 -16.18 3.64 -1.13
CA TYR A 80 -16.74 4.97 -1.34
C TYR A 80 -17.43 5.07 -2.69
N ASN A 81 -18.67 5.57 -2.70
CA ASN A 81 -19.55 5.61 -3.86
C ASN A 81 -19.61 4.26 -4.59
N ASN A 82 -19.72 3.17 -3.83
CA ASN A 82 -19.81 1.80 -4.38
C ASN A 82 -18.56 1.34 -5.16
N HIS A 83 -17.41 1.97 -4.91
CA HIS A 83 -16.10 1.57 -5.43
C HIS A 83 -15.17 1.20 -4.27
N LEU A 84 -14.24 0.29 -4.52
CA LEU A 84 -13.24 -0.17 -3.56
C LEU A 84 -11.92 0.55 -3.79
N LEU A 85 -11.32 1.07 -2.72
CA LEU A 85 -10.03 1.75 -2.74
C LEU A 85 -9.07 1.05 -1.76
N PHE A 86 -7.88 0.66 -2.22
CA PHE A 86 -6.81 0.15 -1.36
C PHE A 86 -5.43 0.42 -1.97
N HIS A 87 -4.40 0.59 -1.13
CA HIS A 87 -3.08 1.02 -1.62
C HIS A 87 -2.27 -0.12 -2.26
N GLY A 88 -1.94 -1.15 -1.50
CA GLY A 88 -1.01 -2.21 -1.91
C GLY A 88 -1.65 -3.31 -2.75
N CYS A 89 -1.92 -4.45 -2.14
CA CYS A 89 -2.47 -5.63 -2.79
C CYS A 89 -3.47 -6.34 -1.88
N ILE A 90 -4.25 -7.24 -2.49
CA ILE A 90 -5.00 -8.26 -1.76
C ILE A 90 -4.27 -9.59 -2.04
N PRO A 91 -3.63 -10.22 -1.03
CA PRO A 91 -2.83 -11.41 -1.27
C PRO A 91 -3.62 -12.53 -1.93
N LEU A 92 -3.09 -13.05 -3.04
CA LEU A 92 -3.66 -14.19 -3.78
C LEU A 92 -2.66 -15.33 -3.88
N GLU A 93 -3.18 -16.55 -3.92
CA GLU A 93 -2.44 -17.74 -4.29
C GLU A 93 -2.21 -17.80 -5.80
N ALA A 94 -1.33 -18.70 -6.23
CA ALA A 94 -1.13 -18.97 -7.65
C ALA A 94 -2.41 -19.50 -8.34
N SER A 95 -3.36 -20.11 -7.60
CA SER A 95 -4.67 -20.53 -8.10
C SER A 95 -5.61 -19.36 -8.42
N GLY A 96 -5.34 -18.19 -7.84
CA GLY A 96 -6.23 -17.02 -7.87
C GLY A 96 -7.16 -16.90 -6.66
N ASP A 97 -7.13 -17.86 -5.73
CA ASP A 97 -7.86 -17.78 -4.46
C ASP A 97 -7.19 -16.80 -3.49
N PHE A 98 -7.94 -16.28 -2.52
CA PHE A 98 -7.38 -15.45 -1.47
C PHE A 98 -6.39 -16.24 -0.61
N GLN A 99 -5.18 -15.71 -0.46
CA GLN A 99 -4.11 -16.37 0.29
C GLN A 99 -4.28 -16.10 1.80
N PRO A 100 -4.50 -17.12 2.63
CA PRO A 100 -4.70 -16.91 4.07
C PRO A 100 -3.37 -16.67 4.79
N LEU A 101 -3.39 -15.71 5.71
CA LEU A 101 -2.39 -15.59 6.77
C LEU A 101 -2.84 -16.44 7.96
N GLN A 102 -2.02 -17.43 8.34
CA GLN A 102 -2.22 -18.22 9.54
C GLN A 102 -1.58 -17.52 10.74
N ILE A 103 -2.38 -17.23 11.77
CA ILE A 103 -1.92 -16.76 13.09
C ILE A 103 -2.52 -17.70 14.13
N HIS A 104 -1.66 -18.45 14.82
CA HIS A 104 -2.07 -19.54 15.71
C HIS A 104 -3.05 -20.51 15.00
N GLN A 105 -4.28 -20.64 15.49
CA GLN A 105 -5.33 -21.51 14.91
C GLN A 105 -6.28 -20.75 13.96
N ALA A 106 -6.14 -19.43 13.84
CA ALA A 106 -6.99 -18.60 12.98
C ALA A 106 -6.36 -18.37 11.60
N GLN A 107 -7.22 -18.21 10.60
CA GLN A 107 -6.86 -17.88 9.22
C GLN A 107 -7.56 -16.59 8.82
N TYR A 108 -6.81 -15.68 8.22
CA TYR A 108 -7.34 -14.41 7.73
C TYR A 108 -7.01 -14.27 6.24
N ALA A 109 -8.01 -14.09 5.40
CA ALA A 109 -7.88 -13.94 3.96
C ALA A 109 -8.80 -12.82 3.44
N GLY A 110 -8.60 -12.38 2.20
CA GLY A 110 -9.51 -11.42 1.56
C GLY A 110 -9.70 -10.14 2.39
N ARG A 111 -10.95 -9.73 2.60
CA ARG A 111 -11.29 -8.55 3.41
C ARG A 111 -10.89 -8.71 4.87
N GLU A 112 -11.10 -9.90 5.43
CA GLU A 112 -10.83 -10.20 6.85
C GLU A 112 -9.35 -10.00 7.19
N LEU A 113 -8.44 -10.31 6.26
CA LEU A 113 -7.01 -10.04 6.42
C LEU A 113 -6.71 -8.55 6.58
N LEU A 114 -7.37 -7.69 5.80
CA LEU A 114 -7.16 -6.24 5.91
C LEU A 114 -7.76 -5.71 7.22
N ASP A 115 -8.93 -6.22 7.62
CA ASP A 115 -9.57 -5.86 8.90
C ASP A 115 -8.68 -6.28 10.10
N PHE A 116 -8.04 -7.46 10.02
CA PHE A 116 -7.10 -7.95 11.02
C PHE A 116 -5.90 -7.00 11.19
N PHE A 117 -5.24 -6.60 10.09
CA PHE A 117 -4.14 -5.64 10.16
C PHE A 117 -4.59 -4.26 10.63
N GLU A 118 -5.73 -3.76 10.15
CA GLU A 118 -6.31 -2.48 10.60
C GLU A 118 -6.52 -2.47 12.11
N TYR A 119 -7.09 -3.55 12.67
CA TYR A 119 -7.28 -3.70 14.11
C TYR A 119 -5.95 -3.57 14.85
N HIS A 120 -4.93 -4.35 14.46
CA HIS A 120 -3.65 -4.37 15.17
C HIS A 120 -2.85 -3.07 15.02
N ILE A 121 -2.89 -2.43 13.85
CA ILE A 121 -2.31 -1.08 13.67
C ILE A 121 -2.96 -0.09 14.64
N ARG A 122 -4.29 -0.12 14.79
CA ARG A 122 -5.01 0.73 15.75
C ARG A 122 -4.75 0.35 17.20
N GLN A 123 -4.55 -0.93 17.51
CA GLN A 123 -4.21 -1.35 18.88
C GLN A 123 -2.82 -0.86 19.28
N ALA A 124 -1.80 -1.09 18.45
CA ALA A 124 -0.44 -0.64 18.72
C ALA A 124 -0.35 0.90 18.81
N ALA A 125 -1.16 1.63 18.04
CA ALA A 125 -1.21 3.10 18.13
C ALA A 125 -1.82 3.65 19.44
N LYS A 126 -2.48 2.82 20.28
CA LYS A 126 -3.06 3.28 21.56
C LYS A 126 -2.01 3.59 22.61
N ASP A 127 -0.94 2.81 22.64
CA ASP A 127 0.18 3.00 23.56
C ASP A 127 1.51 2.89 22.81
N PRO A 128 2.01 4.01 22.25
CA PRO A 128 3.27 4.03 21.52
C PRO A 128 4.52 3.69 22.36
N SER A 129 4.38 3.57 23.69
CA SER A 129 5.49 3.19 24.57
C SER A 129 5.75 1.68 24.59
N VAL A 130 4.77 0.88 24.16
CA VAL A 130 4.90 -0.59 24.05
C VAL A 130 5.55 -0.92 22.70
N GLY A 131 6.76 -1.48 22.74
CA GLY A 131 7.56 -1.76 21.55
C GLY A 131 7.66 -3.24 21.16
N ASP A 132 7.19 -4.15 22.01
CA ASP A 132 7.49 -5.59 21.94
C ASP A 132 6.25 -6.49 22.08
N ASP A 133 5.08 -5.97 21.72
CA ASP A 133 3.83 -6.74 21.68
C ASP A 133 3.48 -7.23 20.28
N PHE A 134 2.52 -8.17 20.23
CA PHE A 134 2.06 -8.76 18.99
C PHE A 134 1.52 -7.73 17.98
N SER A 135 0.84 -6.67 18.46
CA SER A 135 0.29 -5.65 17.56
C SER A 135 1.39 -4.79 16.94
N THR A 136 2.42 -4.44 17.72
CA THR A 136 3.60 -3.70 17.23
C THR A 136 4.41 -4.55 16.25
N ASP A 137 4.58 -5.84 16.52
CA ASP A 137 5.19 -6.78 15.57
C ASP A 137 4.45 -6.83 14.23
N LEU A 138 3.12 -6.72 14.23
CA LEU A 138 2.32 -6.69 13.02
C LEU A 138 2.46 -5.38 12.23
N ILE A 139 2.73 -4.25 12.87
CA ILE A 139 3.11 -3.02 12.15
C ILE A 139 4.42 -3.24 11.38
N TRP A 140 5.41 -3.87 12.02
CA TRP A 140 6.66 -4.22 11.33
C TRP A 140 6.43 -5.23 10.21
N TYR A 141 5.58 -6.23 10.44
CA TYR A 141 5.18 -7.20 9.41
C TYR A 141 4.47 -6.53 8.23
N CYS A 142 3.68 -5.48 8.46
CA CYS A 142 3.06 -4.71 7.38
C CYS A 142 4.10 -4.16 6.39
N TRP A 143 5.29 -3.79 6.86
CA TRP A 143 6.35 -3.23 6.03
C TRP A 143 7.02 -4.25 5.09
N ASN A 144 7.24 -5.49 5.55
CA ASN A 144 8.09 -6.46 4.82
C ASN A 144 7.54 -7.90 4.75
N GLY A 145 6.41 -8.17 5.37
CA GLY A 145 5.82 -9.49 5.49
C GLY A 145 5.23 -9.95 4.16
N LYS A 146 5.48 -11.21 3.78
CA LYS A 146 5.10 -11.75 2.46
C LYS A 146 3.59 -11.70 2.17
N LEU A 147 2.78 -11.78 3.22
CA LEU A 147 1.31 -11.71 3.16
C LEU A 147 0.76 -10.36 3.65
N SER A 148 1.62 -9.35 3.83
CA SER A 148 1.17 -8.00 4.12
C SER A 148 0.46 -7.42 2.88
N PRO A 149 -0.77 -6.90 3.04
CA PRO A 149 -1.45 -6.13 2.00
C PRO A 149 -0.67 -4.89 1.57
N LEU A 150 0.25 -4.36 2.38
CA LEU A 150 1.03 -3.15 2.10
C LEU A 150 2.40 -3.43 1.46
N PHE A 151 2.91 -4.66 1.53
CA PHE A 151 4.24 -4.99 0.97
C PHE A 151 4.14 -5.56 -0.44
N GLY A 152 3.35 -6.63 -0.61
CA GLY A 152 3.06 -7.21 -1.92
C GLY A 152 4.21 -7.98 -2.59
N LYS A 153 5.25 -8.34 -1.85
CA LYS A 153 6.40 -9.12 -2.36
C LYS A 153 6.72 -10.28 -1.42
N LYS A 154 7.40 -11.31 -1.94
CA LYS A 154 7.74 -12.52 -1.17
C LYS A 154 8.76 -12.25 -0.07
N LYS A 155 9.76 -11.40 -0.34
CA LYS A 155 10.78 -10.96 0.62
C LYS A 155 11.35 -9.61 0.21
N MET A 156 11.84 -8.86 1.19
CA MET A 156 12.69 -7.69 0.98
C MET A 156 14.13 -8.14 0.85
N THR A 157 14.85 -7.61 -0.14
CA THR A 157 16.23 -8.02 -0.47
C THR A 157 17.26 -6.91 -0.24
N THR A 158 17.00 -6.01 0.71
CA THR A 158 17.84 -4.81 0.93
C THR A 158 19.28 -5.17 1.28
N LEU A 159 19.50 -6.18 2.14
CA LEU A 159 20.84 -6.64 2.50
C LEU A 159 21.55 -7.19 1.27
N GLU A 160 20.89 -8.07 0.50
CA GLU A 160 21.44 -8.62 -0.73
C GLU A 160 21.81 -7.52 -1.73
N ARG A 161 20.96 -6.52 -1.90
CA ARG A 161 21.18 -5.40 -2.83
C ARG A 161 22.36 -4.51 -2.45
N TYR A 162 22.69 -4.40 -1.16
CA TYR A 162 23.77 -3.54 -0.69
C TYR A 162 25.10 -4.27 -0.63
N PHE A 163 25.07 -5.54 -0.23
CA PHE A 163 26.28 -6.27 0.13
C PHE A 163 26.57 -7.48 -0.76
N ILE A 164 25.81 -7.75 -1.82
CA ILE A 164 26.07 -8.90 -2.71
C ILE A 164 25.99 -8.46 -4.17
N ASP A 165 27.05 -8.74 -4.93
CA ASP A 165 27.11 -8.37 -6.36
C ASP A 165 26.17 -9.20 -7.24
N ASP A 166 25.87 -10.45 -6.85
CA ASP A 166 24.99 -11.34 -7.59
C ASP A 166 23.54 -10.82 -7.60
N ARG A 167 23.18 -10.15 -8.70
CA ARG A 167 21.83 -9.60 -8.94
C ARG A 167 20.73 -10.65 -8.95
N ALA A 168 21.03 -11.95 -9.07
CA ALA A 168 20.02 -12.98 -8.93
C ALA A 168 19.40 -12.97 -7.52
N THR A 169 20.19 -12.61 -6.50
CA THR A 169 19.76 -12.53 -5.09
C THR A 169 18.86 -11.31 -4.80
N HIS A 170 18.87 -10.30 -5.68
CA HIS A 170 18.11 -9.05 -5.54
C HIS A 170 16.66 -9.15 -6.00
N LYS A 171 16.23 -10.33 -6.48
CA LYS A 171 14.91 -10.51 -7.06
C LYS A 171 13.85 -10.61 -5.97
N GLU A 172 12.93 -9.64 -5.97
CA GLU A 172 11.76 -9.64 -5.10
C GLU A 172 10.55 -10.11 -5.91
N ALA A 173 10.20 -11.40 -5.78
CA ALA A 173 9.02 -11.94 -6.44
C ALA A 173 7.75 -11.26 -5.92
N GLU A 174 6.94 -10.73 -6.83
CA GLU A 174 5.67 -10.07 -6.50
C GLU A 174 4.61 -11.11 -6.08
N ASN A 175 3.66 -10.69 -5.24
CA ASN A 175 2.47 -11.50 -4.95
C ASN A 175 1.66 -11.73 -6.26
N PRO A 176 1.06 -12.93 -6.45
CA PRO A 176 0.24 -13.25 -7.62
C PRO A 176 -0.82 -12.20 -7.98
N TYR A 177 -1.35 -11.46 -6.98
CA TYR A 177 -2.23 -10.31 -7.18
C TYR A 177 -1.80 -9.38 -8.31
N PHE A 178 -0.52 -9.02 -8.42
CA PHE A 178 -0.06 -8.03 -9.41
C PHE A 178 -0.21 -8.50 -10.86
N SER A 179 -0.21 -9.82 -11.07
CA SER A 179 -0.53 -10.45 -12.34
C SER A 179 -2.04 -10.57 -12.53
N TYR A 180 -2.76 -11.02 -11.50
CA TYR A 180 -4.19 -11.30 -11.54
C TYR A 180 -5.08 -10.07 -11.61
N ARG A 181 -4.64 -8.90 -11.15
CA ARG A 181 -5.37 -7.63 -11.29
C ARG A 181 -5.62 -7.18 -12.75
N LYS A 182 -5.06 -7.90 -13.73
CA LYS A 182 -5.37 -7.74 -15.16
C LYS A 182 -6.60 -8.56 -15.59
N SER A 183 -6.99 -9.57 -14.81
CA SER A 183 -8.13 -10.45 -15.06
C SER A 183 -9.41 -9.81 -14.56
N GLU A 184 -10.40 -9.72 -15.44
CA GLU A 184 -11.75 -9.27 -15.07
C GLU A 184 -12.36 -10.15 -13.98
N LYS A 185 -12.25 -11.48 -14.12
CA LYS A 185 -12.79 -12.47 -13.17
C LYS A 185 -12.27 -12.22 -11.75
N ILE A 186 -10.97 -11.97 -11.61
CA ILE A 186 -10.37 -11.73 -10.28
C ILE A 186 -10.76 -10.36 -9.74
N CYS A 187 -10.82 -9.33 -10.58
CA CYS A 187 -11.33 -8.02 -10.14
C CYS A 187 -12.77 -8.12 -9.63
N ARG A 188 -13.65 -8.91 -10.27
CA ARG A 188 -15.02 -9.16 -9.79
C ARG A 188 -15.02 -9.91 -8.46
N LEU A 189 -14.24 -10.99 -8.35
CA LEU A 189 -14.10 -11.74 -7.09
C LEU A 189 -13.66 -10.84 -5.93
N ILE A 190 -12.70 -9.94 -6.18
CA ILE A 190 -12.26 -8.95 -5.19
C ILE A 190 -13.39 -7.98 -4.83
N LEU A 191 -14.15 -7.46 -5.80
CA LEU A 191 -15.27 -6.56 -5.48
C LEU A 191 -16.33 -7.26 -4.63
N GLU A 192 -16.68 -8.50 -4.98
CA GLU A 192 -17.66 -9.33 -4.26
C GLU A 192 -17.21 -9.63 -2.82
N GLU A 193 -15.93 -9.91 -2.59
CA GLU A 193 -15.34 -10.10 -1.25
C GLU A 193 -15.53 -8.87 -0.34
N PHE A 194 -15.61 -7.68 -0.94
CA PHE A 194 -15.87 -6.42 -0.23
C PHE A 194 -17.36 -6.02 -0.26
N GLY A 195 -18.25 -6.91 -0.70
CA GLY A 195 -19.69 -6.70 -0.74
C GLY A 195 -20.17 -5.80 -1.89
N LEU A 196 -19.37 -5.64 -2.94
CA LEU A 196 -19.67 -4.79 -4.09
C LEU A 196 -20.10 -5.66 -5.29
N PHE A 197 -21.40 -5.70 -5.56
CA PHE A 197 -21.98 -6.53 -6.62
C PHE A 197 -22.44 -5.75 -7.86
N SER A 198 -22.35 -4.42 -7.83
CA SER A 198 -22.76 -3.60 -8.97
C SER A 198 -21.78 -3.75 -10.13
N GLU A 199 -22.30 -3.79 -11.35
CA GLU A 199 -21.48 -3.75 -12.57
C GLU A 199 -20.73 -2.42 -12.73
N GLU A 200 -21.14 -1.37 -12.02
CA GLU A 200 -20.48 -0.07 -11.97
C GLU A 200 -19.38 0.00 -10.90
N SER A 201 -19.26 -1.02 -10.04
CA SER A 201 -18.21 -1.03 -9.02
C SER A 201 -16.82 -1.15 -9.65
N ARG A 202 -15.87 -0.39 -9.10
CA ARG A 202 -14.50 -0.28 -9.62
C ARG A 202 -13.52 -0.41 -8.47
N ILE A 203 -12.32 -0.86 -8.77
CA ILE A 203 -11.19 -0.90 -7.86
C ILE A 203 -10.26 0.27 -8.19
N VAL A 204 -9.88 1.05 -7.19
CA VAL A 204 -8.80 2.03 -7.27
C VAL A 204 -7.64 1.51 -6.45
N ASN A 205 -6.51 1.25 -7.11
CA ASN A 205 -5.32 0.63 -6.51
C ASN A 205 -4.06 1.49 -6.74
N GLY A 206 -3.09 1.44 -5.83
CA GLY A 206 -1.84 2.21 -5.91
C GLY A 206 -0.58 1.32 -5.91
N HIS A 207 0.42 1.75 -5.12
CA HIS A 207 1.66 1.05 -4.75
C HIS A 207 2.72 0.87 -5.84
N THR A 208 2.31 0.45 -7.04
CA THR A 208 3.25 0.14 -8.13
C THR A 208 3.14 1.14 -9.28
N PRO A 209 4.26 1.75 -9.71
CA PRO A 209 4.26 2.66 -10.85
C PRO A 209 3.86 1.98 -12.15
N VAL A 210 3.00 2.66 -12.91
CA VAL A 210 2.62 2.27 -14.26
C VAL A 210 3.74 2.63 -15.23
N LYS A 211 4.33 1.62 -15.86
CA LYS A 211 5.44 1.81 -16.82
C LYS A 211 4.89 2.05 -18.22
N THR A 212 4.38 3.25 -18.48
CA THR A 212 3.79 3.63 -19.78
C THR A 212 4.80 3.47 -20.92
N THR A 213 6.07 3.75 -20.67
CA THR A 213 7.19 3.54 -21.61
C THR A 213 7.34 2.07 -22.07
N LYS A 214 6.82 1.13 -21.29
CA LYS A 214 6.78 -0.31 -21.60
C LYS A 214 5.40 -0.78 -22.08
N GLY A 215 4.49 0.13 -22.40
CA GLY A 215 3.14 -0.17 -22.87
C GLY A 215 2.16 -0.60 -21.77
N GLU A 216 2.49 -0.42 -20.48
CA GLU A 216 1.53 -0.69 -19.41
C GLU A 216 0.39 0.34 -19.40
N SER A 217 -0.82 -0.13 -19.10
CA SER A 217 -2.01 0.70 -18.96
C SER A 217 -2.38 0.89 -17.49
N PRO A 218 -2.78 2.11 -17.06
CA PRO A 218 -3.37 2.34 -15.75
C PRO A 218 -4.76 1.71 -15.61
N ILE A 219 -5.41 1.35 -16.72
CA ILE A 219 -6.71 0.67 -16.75
C ILE A 219 -6.45 -0.83 -16.93
N ARG A 220 -6.94 -1.66 -16.00
CA ARG A 220 -6.74 -3.11 -15.94
C ARG A 220 -8.07 -3.82 -15.69
N GLY A 221 -8.08 -5.16 -15.79
CA GLY A 221 -9.28 -5.95 -15.49
C GLY A 221 -10.46 -5.60 -16.39
N GLN A 222 -10.21 -5.32 -17.66
CA GLN A 222 -11.22 -4.85 -18.63
C GLN A 222 -12.00 -3.60 -18.19
N GLY A 223 -11.35 -2.70 -17.44
CA GLY A 223 -11.98 -1.46 -16.97
C GLY A 223 -12.45 -1.52 -15.51
N LEU A 224 -12.37 -2.67 -14.85
CA LEU A 224 -12.76 -2.81 -13.44
C LEU A 224 -11.74 -2.24 -12.46
N LEU A 225 -10.48 -2.06 -12.86
CA LEU A 225 -9.41 -1.61 -11.96
C LEU A 225 -8.60 -0.45 -12.55
N PHE A 226 -8.42 0.59 -11.75
CA PHE A 226 -7.62 1.77 -12.06
C PHE A 226 -6.41 1.84 -11.13
N VAL A 227 -5.22 1.82 -11.71
CA VAL A 227 -3.96 2.02 -11.00
C VAL A 227 -3.62 3.51 -10.99
N ILE A 228 -3.66 4.13 -9.81
CA ILE A 228 -3.31 5.52 -9.60
C ILE A 228 -2.07 5.55 -8.71
N ASP A 229 -0.91 5.79 -9.35
CA ASP A 229 0.36 5.93 -8.66
C ASP A 229 0.89 7.37 -8.74
N GLY A 230 1.63 7.76 -7.70
CA GLY A 230 2.21 9.09 -7.53
C GLY A 230 3.40 9.34 -8.45
N GLY A 231 3.14 9.61 -9.73
CA GLY A 231 4.18 10.01 -10.69
C GLY A 231 4.77 11.42 -10.47
N LEU A 232 4.37 12.12 -9.40
CA LEU A 232 4.86 13.45 -9.06
C LEU A 232 6.33 13.44 -8.62
N CYS A 233 6.86 12.29 -8.17
CA CYS A 233 8.27 12.18 -7.82
C CYS A 233 9.16 12.07 -9.07
N GLU A 234 10.05 13.04 -9.25
CA GLU A 234 10.96 13.18 -10.40
C GLU A 234 11.76 11.89 -10.67
N ALA A 235 12.22 11.21 -9.62
CA ALA A 235 13.01 9.99 -9.73
C ALA A 235 12.26 8.84 -10.45
N TYR A 236 10.92 8.85 -10.45
CA TYR A 236 10.11 7.84 -11.11
C TYR A 236 9.74 8.18 -12.56
N GLN A 237 9.80 9.46 -12.95
CA GLN A 237 9.38 9.91 -14.29
C GLN A 237 10.17 9.26 -15.42
N LYS A 238 11.46 8.98 -15.22
CA LYS A 238 12.29 8.23 -16.19
C LYS A 238 11.75 6.82 -16.46
N LYS A 239 11.11 6.19 -15.46
CA LYS A 239 10.55 4.84 -15.56
C LYS A 239 9.11 4.86 -16.05
N THR A 240 8.29 5.78 -15.55
CA THR A 240 6.85 5.87 -15.87
C THR A 240 6.59 6.52 -17.23
N GLY A 241 7.43 7.46 -17.65
CA GLY A 241 7.26 8.28 -18.86
C GLY A 241 6.20 9.38 -18.70
N THR A 242 5.61 9.54 -17.52
CA THR A 242 4.55 10.51 -17.20
C THR A 242 4.78 11.08 -15.79
N ALA A 243 4.15 12.21 -15.48
CA ALA A 243 4.11 12.77 -14.12
C ALA A 243 2.95 12.18 -13.27
N GLY A 244 2.40 11.03 -13.67
CA GLY A 244 1.33 10.34 -12.98
C GLY A 244 -0.06 10.63 -13.56
N TYR A 245 -1.08 10.28 -12.79
CA TYR A 245 -2.48 10.34 -13.21
C TYR A 245 -3.37 10.97 -12.14
N SER A 246 -4.43 11.64 -12.57
CA SER A 246 -5.57 11.99 -11.72
C SER A 246 -6.80 11.24 -12.17
N LEU A 247 -7.46 10.58 -11.21
CA LEU A 247 -8.74 9.93 -11.42
C LEU A 247 -9.85 10.84 -10.89
N LEU A 248 -10.77 11.21 -11.77
CA LEU A 248 -11.94 12.00 -11.44
C LEU A 248 -13.17 11.10 -11.51
N ASN A 249 -14.04 11.15 -10.50
CA ASN A 249 -15.34 10.49 -10.52
C ASN A 249 -16.42 11.56 -10.35
N ASN A 250 -17.29 11.69 -11.34
CA ASN A 250 -18.43 12.61 -11.29
C ASN A 250 -19.73 11.85 -11.59
N SER A 251 -20.86 12.55 -11.66
CA SER A 251 -22.17 11.92 -11.85
C SER A 251 -22.34 11.18 -13.19
N TYR A 252 -21.37 11.25 -14.10
CA TYR A 252 -21.34 10.55 -15.38
C TYR A 252 -20.24 9.46 -15.45
N GLY A 253 -19.56 9.17 -14.33
CA GLY A 253 -18.57 8.11 -14.23
C GLY A 253 -17.12 8.62 -14.13
N PHE A 254 -16.18 7.71 -14.41
CA PHE A 254 -14.75 7.95 -14.25
C PHE A 254 -14.08 8.59 -15.46
N GLN A 255 -13.18 9.54 -15.17
CA GLN A 255 -12.29 10.18 -16.13
C GLN A 255 -10.84 10.08 -15.63
N LEU A 256 -9.94 9.64 -16.50
CA LEU A 256 -8.52 9.60 -16.21
C LEU A 256 -7.82 10.74 -16.93
N VAL A 257 -7.07 11.53 -16.18
CA VAL A 257 -6.22 12.59 -16.68
C VAL A 257 -4.77 12.16 -16.54
N THR A 258 -4.02 12.21 -17.63
CA THR A 258 -2.57 11.92 -17.63
C THR A 258 -1.78 13.21 -17.57
N HIS A 259 -0.87 13.31 -16.60
CA HIS A 259 0.03 14.45 -16.42
C HIS A 259 1.36 14.19 -17.10
N GLN A 260 1.87 15.20 -17.81
CA GLN A 260 3.20 15.15 -18.39
C GLN A 260 4.23 15.76 -17.43
N PRO A 261 5.49 15.30 -17.46
CA PRO A 261 6.57 15.94 -16.73
C PRO A 261 6.63 17.44 -16.99
N PHE A 262 6.88 18.20 -15.93
CA PHE A 262 7.19 19.62 -16.07
C PHE A 262 8.51 19.77 -16.83
N GLN A 263 8.55 20.68 -17.81
CA GLN A 263 9.74 20.93 -18.60
C GLN A 263 10.44 22.20 -18.10
N ASP A 264 9.85 23.36 -18.38
CA ASP A 264 10.35 24.66 -17.95
C ASP A 264 9.23 25.71 -17.96
N VAL A 265 9.50 26.87 -17.36
CA VAL A 265 8.53 27.97 -17.23
C VAL A 265 8.17 28.57 -18.59
N ALA A 266 9.13 28.69 -19.50
CA ALA A 266 8.88 29.31 -20.81
C ALA A 266 7.86 28.49 -21.62
N LYS A 267 8.02 27.18 -21.69
CA LYS A 267 7.08 26.27 -22.34
C LYS A 267 5.71 26.22 -21.68
N ALA A 268 5.65 26.35 -20.36
CA ALA A 268 4.37 26.41 -19.65
C ALA A 268 3.58 27.68 -20.00
N VAL A 269 4.27 28.79 -20.27
CA VAL A 269 3.64 30.05 -20.73
C VAL A 269 3.26 29.97 -22.20
N GLU A 270 4.13 29.42 -23.05
CA GLU A 270 3.89 29.29 -24.50
C GLU A 270 2.80 28.26 -24.84
N SER A 271 2.70 27.19 -24.05
CA SER A 271 1.72 26.12 -24.26
C SER A 271 1.14 25.60 -22.93
N PRO A 272 0.21 26.36 -22.31
CA PRO A 272 -0.33 26.03 -20.99
C PRO A 272 -0.98 24.64 -20.89
N PHE A 273 -1.49 24.13 -22.01
CA PHE A 273 -2.17 22.84 -22.08
C PHE A 273 -1.26 21.68 -22.51
N ALA A 274 0.00 21.93 -22.87
CA ALA A 274 0.94 20.86 -23.25
C ALA A 274 1.28 19.90 -22.10
N HIS A 275 1.16 20.37 -20.86
CA HIS A 275 1.50 19.58 -19.66
C HIS A 275 0.41 18.59 -19.22
N THR A 276 -0.79 18.64 -19.82
CA THR A 276 -1.90 17.72 -19.54
C THR A 276 -2.51 17.25 -20.85
N SER A 277 -2.11 16.08 -21.32
CA SER A 277 -2.29 15.71 -22.73
C SER A 277 -3.31 14.61 -23.00
N LEU A 278 -4.01 14.08 -21.97
CA LEU A 278 -5.05 13.09 -22.22
C LEU A 278 -6.10 13.03 -21.13
N LYS A 279 -7.34 13.43 -21.45
CA LYS A 279 -8.55 13.14 -20.67
C LYS A 279 -9.26 11.96 -21.33
N LYS A 280 -9.05 10.75 -20.79
CA LYS A 280 -9.79 9.57 -21.24
C LYS A 280 -11.04 9.42 -20.39
N VAL A 281 -12.22 9.52 -20.99
CA VAL A 281 -13.44 9.03 -20.35
C VAL A 281 -13.32 7.51 -20.30
N ILE A 282 -13.28 6.96 -19.09
CA ILE A 282 -13.08 5.52 -18.91
C ILE A 282 -14.43 4.81 -18.88
N GLU A 283 -15.45 5.49 -18.37
CA GLU A 283 -16.75 4.92 -18.11
C GLU A 283 -17.83 5.95 -18.41
N HIS A 284 -18.88 5.49 -19.08
CA HIS A 284 -20.14 6.20 -19.23
C HIS A 284 -21.21 5.38 -18.50
N VAL A 285 -21.77 5.95 -17.44
CA VAL A 285 -22.96 5.39 -16.80
C VAL A 285 -24.19 5.73 -17.64
N GLU A 286 -25.09 4.76 -17.82
CA GLU A 286 -26.34 4.98 -18.58
C GLU A 286 -27.23 6.01 -17.88
N GLN A 287 -27.22 6.00 -16.55
CA GLN A 287 -27.96 6.94 -15.73
C GLN A 287 -27.03 7.75 -14.85
N ARG A 288 -27.33 9.05 -14.77
CA ARG A 288 -26.57 9.96 -13.92
C ARG A 288 -26.66 9.53 -12.45
N THR A 289 -25.52 9.38 -11.78
CA THR A 289 -25.48 9.15 -10.33
C THR A 289 -26.07 10.34 -9.59
N LEU A 290 -27.08 10.09 -8.77
CA LEU A 290 -27.75 11.12 -7.96
C LEU A 290 -27.10 11.21 -6.57
N ILE A 291 -27.15 12.38 -5.93
CA ILE A 291 -26.57 12.56 -4.58
C ILE A 291 -27.11 11.52 -3.61
N LYS A 292 -28.41 11.21 -3.66
CA LYS A 292 -29.05 10.19 -2.80
C LYS A 292 -28.41 8.80 -2.88
N SER A 293 -27.81 8.42 -4.01
CA SER A 293 -27.16 7.11 -4.18
C SER A 293 -25.65 7.13 -3.85
N THR A 294 -25.09 8.29 -3.51
CA THR A 294 -23.69 8.40 -3.06
C THR A 294 -23.54 8.00 -1.59
N THR A 295 -22.31 7.70 -1.15
CA THR A 295 -22.02 7.42 0.26
C THR A 295 -22.48 8.55 1.19
N ILE A 296 -22.30 9.81 0.77
CA ILE A 296 -22.77 10.98 1.54
C ILE A 296 -24.29 11.01 1.59
N GLY A 297 -24.96 10.80 0.46
CA GLY A 297 -26.42 10.78 0.40
C GLY A 297 -27.04 9.71 1.29
N GLN A 298 -26.47 8.50 1.28
CA GLN A 298 -26.90 7.41 2.17
C GLN A 298 -26.66 7.76 3.65
N THR A 299 -25.55 8.43 3.96
CA THR A 299 -25.28 8.92 5.32
C THR A 299 -26.32 9.93 5.78
N LEU A 300 -26.67 10.91 4.94
CA LEU A 300 -27.67 11.93 5.23
C LEU A 300 -29.07 11.32 5.40
N LEU A 301 -29.44 10.34 4.57
CA LEU A 301 -30.71 9.64 4.69
C LEU A 301 -30.81 8.85 6.00
N ARG A 302 -29.74 8.18 6.42
CA ARG A 302 -29.69 7.50 7.72
C ARG A 302 -29.81 8.48 8.88
N GLN A 303 -29.07 9.59 8.85
CA GLN A 303 -29.18 10.64 9.88
C GLN A 303 -30.60 11.22 9.95
N GLN A 304 -31.25 11.43 8.81
CA GLN A 304 -32.65 11.85 8.77
C GLN A 304 -33.56 10.83 9.46
N GLN A 305 -33.38 9.53 9.20
CA GLN A 305 -34.18 8.47 9.85
C GLN A 305 -33.95 8.41 11.36
N GLU A 306 -32.69 8.52 11.81
CA GLU A 306 -32.34 8.57 13.24
C GLU A 306 -33.01 9.77 13.93
N LEU A 307 -32.99 10.94 13.30
CA LEU A 307 -33.66 12.14 13.82
C LEU A 307 -35.18 11.97 13.88
N PHE A 308 -35.80 11.33 12.89
CA PHE A 308 -37.23 11.04 12.94
C PHE A 308 -37.60 10.08 14.06
N ALA A 309 -36.77 9.06 14.32
CA ALA A 309 -36.98 8.13 15.43
C ALA A 309 -36.89 8.85 16.79
N LEU A 310 -35.90 9.72 16.99
CA LEU A 310 -35.75 10.52 18.21
C LEU A 310 -36.90 11.51 18.42
N LEU A 311 -37.37 12.14 17.33
CA LEU A 311 -38.51 13.05 17.38
C LEU A 311 -39.78 12.32 17.81
N HIS A 312 -40.00 11.12 17.26
CA HIS A 312 -41.14 10.28 17.61
C HIS A 312 -41.07 9.82 19.07
N GLU A 313 -39.91 9.41 19.57
CA GLU A 313 -39.72 9.06 20.98
C GLU A 313 -40.01 10.24 21.92
N TYR A 314 -39.68 11.47 21.49
CA TYR A 314 -39.94 12.68 22.28
C TYR A 314 -41.42 13.08 22.33
N TYR A 315 -42.19 12.85 21.25
CA TYR A 315 -43.60 13.25 21.16
C TYR A 315 -44.59 12.15 21.56
N ASP A 316 -44.16 10.89 21.61
CA ASP A 316 -44.99 9.76 22.03
C ASP A 316 -44.91 9.46 23.54
N TYR A 317 -44.29 10.37 24.31
CA TYR A 317 -44.39 10.50 25.77
C TYR A 317 -45.23 11.72 26.14
#